data_AF-A0A940KKT9-F1
#
_entry.id   AF-A0A940KKT9-F1
#
_cell.length_a   1.000
_cell.length_b   1.000
_cell.length_c   1.000
_cell.angle_alpha   90.00
_cell.angle_beta   90.00
_cell.angle_gamma   90.00
#
_symmetry.space_group_name_H-M   'P 1'
#
loop_
_entity.id
_entity.type
_entity.pdbx_description
1 polymer ?
#
loop_
_entity_poly.entity_id
_entity_poly.type
_entity_poly.pdbx_seq_one_letter_code
_entity_poly.pdbx_strand_id
1 'polypeptide(L)'
;YEIWDKTIENKLQDIEILSDAKLKLGYDTFVKLKSGDLSKEKNPYNIVDILLFAGKYRDEHGTAVEFSADGKVKGIPGINVYEAWLDYATSEAMTDQLSMGASIEKMKDYAFRFDNDKLTIFHIKCKSMGQDSICMEYTVGNKYMTLTKE
;
A
#
# COMPACT_ATOMS: atom_id res chain seq x y z
N TYR A 1 12.64 2.69 -18.35
CA TYR A 1 13.28 2.08 -17.18
C TYR A 1 14.56 2.83 -16.93
N GLU A 2 14.75 3.35 -15.73
CA GLU A 2 15.98 4.04 -15.34
C GLU A 2 16.59 3.24 -14.17
N ILE A 3 17.88 2.92 -14.25
CA ILE A 3 18.57 1.98 -13.35
C ILE A 3 19.70 2.74 -12.67
N TRP A 4 19.70 2.77 -11.34
CA TRP A 4 20.62 3.57 -10.52
C TRP A 4 21.71 2.75 -9.82
N ASP A 5 21.85 1.45 -10.12
CA ASP A 5 22.82 0.56 -9.47
C ASP A 5 23.70 -0.19 -10.50
N LYS A 6 25.03 -0.10 -10.32
CA LYS A 6 26.06 -0.70 -11.20
C LYS A 6 26.18 -2.22 -11.05
N THR A 7 25.55 -2.81 -10.03
CA THR A 7 25.58 -4.25 -9.77
C THR A 7 24.73 -5.07 -10.75
N ILE A 8 23.88 -4.42 -11.55
CA ILE A 8 22.89 -5.06 -12.44
C ILE A 8 23.49 -5.47 -13.79
N GLU A 9 24.65 -4.94 -14.21
CA GLU A 9 25.23 -5.24 -15.53
C GLU A 9 25.45 -6.75 -15.78
N ASN A 10 25.77 -7.53 -14.74
CA ASN A 10 25.91 -8.99 -14.85
C ASN A 10 24.57 -9.74 -14.94
N LYS A 11 23.45 -9.16 -14.47
CA LYS A 11 22.13 -9.80 -14.49
C LYS A 11 21.43 -9.69 -15.85
N LEU A 12 21.85 -8.74 -16.70
CA LEU A 12 21.23 -8.46 -18.00
C LEU A 12 21.45 -9.54 -19.06
N GLN A 13 22.35 -10.50 -18.83
CA GLN A 13 22.59 -11.60 -19.77
C GLN A 13 21.55 -12.74 -19.68
N ASP A 14 20.77 -12.81 -18.59
CA ASP A 14 19.78 -13.86 -18.32
C ASP A 14 18.35 -13.29 -18.24
N ILE A 15 17.93 -12.57 -19.28
CA ILE A 15 16.57 -12.06 -19.40
C ILE A 15 15.69 -13.12 -20.07
N GLU A 16 14.67 -13.60 -19.36
CA GLU A 16 13.68 -14.54 -19.89
C GLU A 16 12.28 -13.91 -19.83
N ILE A 17 11.63 -13.76 -20.99
CA ILE A 17 10.22 -13.35 -21.06
C ILE A 17 9.36 -14.57 -20.78
N LEU A 18 8.81 -14.66 -19.57
CA LEU A 18 7.96 -15.79 -19.16
C LEU A 18 6.54 -15.68 -19.74
N SER A 19 6.03 -14.45 -19.89
CA SER A 19 4.76 -14.14 -20.55
C SER A 19 4.64 -12.64 -20.82
N ASP A 20 3.57 -12.21 -21.51
CA ASP A 20 3.23 -10.79 -21.71
C ASP A 20 3.17 -9.96 -20.42
N ALA A 21 2.94 -10.63 -19.27
CA ALA A 21 2.83 -10.02 -17.96
C ALA A 21 4.00 -10.36 -17.01
N LYS A 22 5.01 -11.14 -17.41
CA LYS A 22 6.07 -11.60 -16.50
C LYS A 22 7.44 -11.65 -17.18
N LEU A 23 8.45 -11.13 -16.48
CA LEU A 23 9.84 -11.15 -16.88
C LEU A 23 10.67 -11.81 -15.77
N LYS A 24 11.67 -12.58 -16.12
CA LYS A 24 12.67 -13.10 -15.17
C LYS A 24 14.03 -12.53 -15.53
N LEU A 25 14.79 -12.14 -14.51
CA LEU A 25 16.16 -11.62 -14.61
C LEU A 25 17.03 -12.35 -13.58
N GLY A 26 17.81 -13.33 -14.03
CA GLY A 26 18.53 -14.23 -13.11
C GLY A 26 17.56 -15.02 -12.22
N TYR A 27 17.61 -14.80 -10.90
CA TYR A 27 16.70 -15.44 -9.93
C TYR A 27 15.42 -14.64 -9.64
N ASP A 28 15.36 -13.39 -10.08
CA ASP A 28 14.29 -12.47 -9.74
C ASP A 28 13.15 -12.57 -10.78
N THR A 29 11.91 -12.60 -10.30
CA THR A 29 10.71 -12.57 -11.16
C THR A 29 9.99 -11.25 -11.00
N PHE A 30 9.73 -10.59 -12.12
CA PHE A 30 9.03 -9.32 -12.21
C PHE A 30 7.67 -9.54 -12.86
N VAL A 31 6.66 -8.84 -12.36
CA VAL A 31 5.32 -8.81 -12.94
C VAL A 31 5.13 -7.46 -13.61
N LYS A 32 4.81 -7.47 -14.90
CA LYS A 32 4.41 -6.28 -15.62
C LYS A 32 3.01 -5.90 -15.16
N LEU A 33 2.93 -4.76 -14.50
CA LEU A 33 1.66 -4.15 -14.18
C LEU A 33 1.07 -3.60 -15.46
N LYS A 34 -0.12 -4.08 -15.82
CA LYS A 34 -0.94 -3.45 -16.85
C LYS A 34 -1.43 -2.15 -16.23
N SER A 35 -0.72 -1.05 -16.46
CA SER A 35 -1.26 0.26 -16.12
C SER A 35 -2.52 0.47 -16.96
N GLY A 36 -3.68 0.35 -16.34
CA GLY A 36 -4.85 1.08 -16.79
C GLY A 36 -4.64 2.53 -16.35
N ASP A 37 -4.33 3.38 -17.32
CA ASP A 37 -4.49 4.83 -17.25
C ASP A 37 -3.73 5.63 -16.16
N LEU A 38 -2.60 6.18 -16.61
CA LEU A 38 -2.20 7.58 -16.34
C LEU A 38 -3.25 8.61 -16.84
N SER A 39 -4.51 8.20 -17.01
CA SER A 39 -5.61 8.98 -17.55
C SER A 39 -6.61 9.25 -16.43
N LYS A 40 -6.57 10.49 -15.93
CA LYS A 40 -7.64 11.17 -15.19
C LYS A 40 -8.04 10.67 -13.79
N GLU A 41 -7.39 9.66 -13.20
CA GLU A 41 -7.56 9.35 -11.77
C GLU A 41 -6.50 10.03 -10.88
N LYS A 42 -6.89 10.34 -9.63
CA LYS A 42 -6.16 11.26 -8.74
C LYS A 42 -4.83 10.70 -8.22
N ASN A 43 -4.58 9.39 -8.33
CA ASN A 43 -3.30 8.78 -7.95
C ASN A 43 -2.93 7.58 -8.85
N PRO A 44 -2.23 7.79 -9.98
CA PRO A 44 -1.84 6.72 -10.91
C PRO A 44 -0.66 5.86 -10.43
N TYR A 45 -0.15 6.07 -9.21
CA TYR A 45 1.01 5.37 -8.65
C TYR A 45 0.66 4.38 -7.54
N ASN A 46 -0.63 4.06 -7.37
CA ASN A 46 -1.14 3.27 -6.26
C ASN A 46 -0.96 1.75 -6.44
N ILE A 47 0.26 1.35 -6.82
CA ILE A 47 0.70 -0.06 -6.90
C ILE A 47 0.47 -0.80 -5.59
N VAL A 48 0.59 -0.09 -4.47
CA VAL A 48 0.40 -0.58 -3.10
C VAL A 48 -1.06 -0.95 -2.88
N ASP A 49 -1.97 -0.05 -3.25
CA ASP A 49 -3.41 -0.30 -3.20
C ASP A 49 -3.80 -1.48 -4.08
N ILE A 50 -3.28 -1.54 -5.32
CA ILE A 50 -3.63 -2.58 -6.28
C ILE A 50 -3.09 -3.96 -5.88
N LEU A 51 -1.84 -4.05 -5.41
CA LEU A 51 -1.18 -5.34 -5.17
C LEU A 51 -1.36 -5.85 -3.74
N LEU A 52 -1.29 -4.96 -2.73
CA LEU A 52 -1.29 -5.36 -1.33
C LEU A 52 -2.69 -5.28 -0.72
N PHE A 53 -3.38 -4.15 -0.91
CA PHE A 53 -4.67 -3.90 -0.24
C PHE A 53 -5.88 -4.42 -0.99
N ALA A 54 -5.91 -4.35 -2.33
CA ALA A 54 -7.11 -4.73 -3.07
C ALA A 54 -7.43 -6.20 -2.83
N GLY A 55 -8.69 -6.46 -2.49
CA GLY A 55 -9.16 -7.79 -2.15
C GLY A 55 -10.28 -7.79 -1.13
N LYS A 56 -10.71 -9.02 -0.81
CA LYS A 56 -11.70 -9.31 0.22
C LYS A 56 -11.00 -9.83 1.45
N TYR A 57 -11.52 -9.42 2.59
CA TYR A 57 -10.98 -9.71 3.89
C TYR A 57 -12.10 -10.05 4.86
N ARG A 58 -11.73 -10.70 5.96
CA ARG A 58 -12.57 -10.83 7.15
C ARG A 58 -11.92 -10.15 8.33
N ASP A 59 -12.71 -9.41 9.10
CA ASP A 59 -12.28 -8.92 10.41
C ASP A 59 -12.28 -10.05 11.46
N GLU A 60 -11.83 -9.71 12.67
CA GLU A 60 -11.77 -10.64 13.80
C GLU A 60 -13.16 -11.14 14.26
N HIS A 61 -14.25 -10.52 13.80
CA HIS A 61 -15.64 -10.88 14.07
C HIS A 61 -16.31 -11.61 12.89
N GLY A 62 -15.59 -11.85 11.79
CA GLY A 62 -16.09 -12.49 10.58
C GLY A 62 -16.83 -11.56 9.60
N THR A 63 -16.88 -10.26 9.87
CA THR A 63 -17.44 -9.24 8.99
C THR A 63 -16.61 -9.15 7.71
N ALA A 64 -17.28 -9.13 6.55
CA ALA A 64 -16.62 -8.96 5.28
C ALA A 64 -16.18 -7.50 5.08
N VAL A 65 -14.91 -7.31 4.72
CA VAL A 65 -14.32 -6.03 4.35
C VAL A 65 -13.74 -6.14 2.94
N GLU A 66 -13.98 -5.15 2.10
CA GLU A 66 -13.47 -5.11 0.72
C GLU A 66 -12.75 -3.80 0.48
N PHE A 67 -11.49 -3.89 0.05
CA PHE A 67 -10.74 -2.79 -0.53
C PHE A 67 -10.72 -2.97 -2.03
N SER A 68 -11.17 -1.96 -2.77
CA SER A 68 -11.10 -1.98 -4.22
C SER A 68 -9.83 -1.27 -4.72
N ALA A 69 -9.41 -1.61 -5.92
CA ALA A 69 -8.24 -1.01 -6.56
C ALA A 69 -8.38 0.50 -6.85
N ASP A 70 -9.61 1.02 -6.86
CA ASP A 70 -9.93 2.45 -7.07
C ASP A 70 -10.05 3.23 -5.73
N GLY A 71 -9.46 2.72 -4.64
CA GLY A 71 -9.39 3.43 -3.37
C GLY A 71 -10.69 3.46 -2.57
N LYS A 72 -11.67 2.58 -2.84
CA LYS A 72 -12.91 2.48 -2.04
C LYS A 72 -12.84 1.35 -1.03
N VAL A 73 -13.57 1.53 0.06
CA VAL A 73 -13.71 0.56 1.15
C VAL A 73 -15.18 0.23 1.36
N LYS A 74 -15.47 -1.05 1.64
CA LYS A 74 -16.77 -1.51 2.16
C LYS A 74 -16.56 -2.35 3.41
N GLY A 75 -17.57 -2.34 4.28
CA GLY A 75 -17.61 -3.21 5.47
C GLY A 75 -17.01 -2.60 6.74
N ILE A 76 -16.40 -1.40 6.66
CA ILE A 76 -15.92 -0.66 7.83
C ILE A 76 -16.85 0.54 8.08
N PRO A 77 -17.59 0.60 9.21
CA PRO A 77 -18.50 1.70 9.49
C PRO A 77 -17.82 3.08 9.47
N GLY A 78 -18.34 3.98 8.64
CA GLY A 78 -17.84 5.36 8.54
C GLY A 78 -16.58 5.53 7.69
N ILE A 79 -16.08 4.47 7.05
CA ILE A 79 -14.93 4.50 6.14
C ILE A 79 -15.39 4.02 4.75
N ASN A 80 -15.24 4.90 3.76
CA ASN A 80 -15.65 4.66 2.37
C ASN A 80 -14.49 4.72 1.39
N VAL A 81 -13.40 5.39 1.77
CA VAL A 81 -12.23 5.60 0.92
C VAL A 81 -10.94 5.33 1.70
N TYR A 82 -9.92 4.87 0.99
CA TYR A 82 -8.58 4.66 1.51
C TYR A 82 -7.50 5.02 0.49
N GLU A 83 -6.28 5.20 0.99
CA GLU A 83 -5.07 5.38 0.21
C GLU A 83 -3.88 4.86 1.02
N ALA A 84 -3.10 3.92 0.47
CA ALA A 84 -1.90 3.39 1.14
C ALA A 84 -0.62 3.99 0.56
N TRP A 85 0.29 4.36 1.45
CA TRP A 85 1.57 4.99 1.16
C TRP A 85 2.70 4.18 1.79
N LEU A 86 3.71 3.83 0.99
CA LEU A 86 4.96 3.26 1.48
C LEU A 86 5.97 4.41 1.61
N ASP A 87 6.39 4.74 2.82
CA ASP A 87 7.44 5.74 3.03
C ASP A 87 8.82 5.05 3.05
N TYR A 88 9.56 5.23 1.97
CA TYR A 88 10.91 4.68 1.81
C TYR A 88 12.02 5.66 2.26
N ALA A 89 11.68 6.83 2.81
CA ALA A 89 12.62 7.95 2.84
C ALA A 89 13.48 8.09 4.10
N THR A 90 13.14 7.53 5.27
CA THR A 90 13.99 7.74 6.47
C THR A 90 13.99 6.60 7.48
N SER A 91 15.11 6.47 8.20
CA SER A 91 15.46 5.38 9.12
C SER A 91 14.72 5.37 10.46
N GLU A 92 13.84 6.34 10.74
CA GLU A 92 13.30 6.54 12.10
C GLU A 92 11.78 6.26 12.25
N ALA A 93 11.05 6.07 11.15
CA ALA A 93 9.67 5.59 11.18
C ALA A 93 9.39 4.62 10.02
N MET A 94 9.94 3.40 10.12
CA MET A 94 9.67 2.29 9.19
C MET A 94 8.25 1.71 9.39
N THR A 95 7.21 2.51 9.19
CA THR A 95 5.86 1.95 9.12
C THR A 95 5.12 2.54 7.96
N ASP A 96 4.66 1.67 7.09
CA ASP A 96 3.83 2.05 5.98
C ASP A 96 2.53 2.71 6.49
N GLN A 97 2.05 3.73 5.77
CA GLN A 97 0.92 4.54 6.17
C GLN A 97 -0.32 4.23 5.36
N LEU A 98 -1.47 4.28 6.01
CA LEU A 98 -2.77 4.07 5.40
C LEU A 98 -3.67 5.23 5.81
N SER A 99 -4.15 6.00 4.86
CA SER A 99 -5.16 7.03 5.10
C SER A 99 -6.54 6.45 4.82
N MET A 100 -7.50 6.62 5.74
CA MET A 100 -8.87 6.11 5.59
C MET A 100 -9.90 7.11 6.12
N GLY A 101 -11.06 7.19 5.47
CA GLY A 101 -12.13 8.07 5.94
C GLY A 101 -13.45 7.95 5.17
N ALA A 102 -14.41 8.78 5.56
CA ALA A 102 -15.73 8.83 4.93
C ALA A 102 -15.68 9.49 3.52
N SER A 103 -14.71 10.36 3.29
CA SER A 103 -14.36 11.02 2.02
C SER A 103 -12.88 11.41 2.03
N ILE A 104 -12.32 11.83 0.90
CA ILE A 104 -10.91 12.19 0.75
C ILE A 104 -10.52 13.31 1.74
N GLU A 105 -11.39 14.28 1.95
CA GLU A 105 -11.18 15.43 2.83
C GLU A 105 -11.32 15.09 4.32
N LYS A 106 -11.79 13.87 4.63
CA LYS A 106 -12.05 13.38 5.98
C LYS A 106 -11.23 12.13 6.31
N MET A 107 -10.16 11.91 5.56
CA MET A 107 -9.23 10.83 5.86
C MET A 107 -8.45 11.13 7.13
N LYS A 108 -8.09 10.05 7.82
CA LYS A 108 -7.15 10.06 8.95
C LYS A 108 -6.08 9.05 8.65
N ASP A 109 -4.89 9.33 9.15
CA ASP A 109 -3.74 8.46 8.94
C ASP A 109 -3.67 7.36 10.00
N TYR A 110 -3.25 6.20 9.53
CA TYR A 110 -3.04 4.98 10.28
C TYR A 110 -1.69 4.40 9.87
N ALA A 111 -1.12 3.55 10.72
CA ALA A 111 -0.02 2.70 10.33
C ALA A 111 -0.58 1.32 9.96
N PHE A 112 0.06 0.62 9.04
CA PHE A 112 -0.31 -0.75 8.73
C PHE A 112 0.90 -1.69 8.69
N ARG A 113 0.61 -2.99 8.79
CA ARG A 113 1.58 -4.05 8.57
C ARG A 113 0.89 -5.26 7.93
N PHE A 114 1.51 -5.82 6.91
CA PHE A 114 1.17 -7.15 6.41
C PHE A 114 2.06 -8.21 7.06
N ASP A 115 1.44 -9.29 7.53
CA ASP A 115 2.09 -10.54 7.93
C ASP A 115 1.37 -11.68 7.19
N ASN A 116 1.95 -12.09 6.06
CA ASN A 116 1.30 -12.98 5.09
C ASN A 116 -0.09 -12.43 4.70
N ASP A 117 -1.14 -13.22 4.88
CA ASP A 117 -2.52 -12.84 4.55
C ASP A 117 -3.18 -11.94 5.60
N LYS A 118 -2.46 -11.52 6.65
CA LYS A 118 -3.00 -10.67 7.70
C LYS A 118 -2.56 -9.23 7.55
N LEU A 119 -3.53 -8.33 7.38
CA LEU A 119 -3.37 -6.89 7.45
C LEU A 119 -3.74 -6.43 8.87
N THR A 120 -2.79 -5.86 9.60
CA THR A 120 -3.07 -5.18 10.88
C THR A 120 -2.96 -3.67 10.70
N ILE A 121 -4.00 -2.95 11.11
CA ILE A 121 -4.06 -1.49 11.07
C ILE A 121 -3.96 -0.97 12.50
N PHE A 122 -3.18 0.08 12.70
CA PHE A 122 -2.90 0.71 13.99
C PHE A 122 -3.25 2.18 13.95
N HIS A 123 -3.75 2.71 15.06
CA HIS A 123 -3.78 4.15 15.25
C HIS A 123 -2.37 4.71 15.27
N ILE A 124 -2.19 5.92 14.78
CA ILE A 124 -0.94 6.67 14.98
C ILE A 124 -1.17 7.81 15.96
N LYS A 125 -0.12 8.16 16.68
CA LYS A 125 -0.06 9.38 17.48
C LYS A 125 0.99 10.29 16.87
N CYS A 126 0.54 11.41 16.30
CA CYS A 126 1.45 12.38 15.73
C CYS A 126 2.30 13.05 16.81
N LYS A 127 3.62 13.08 16.59
CA LYS A 127 4.61 13.75 17.44
C LYS A 127 4.95 15.14 16.90
N SER A 128 5.07 15.26 15.59
CA SER A 128 5.47 16.50 14.91
C SER A 128 4.57 16.75 13.70
N MET A 129 3.97 17.94 13.67
CA MET A 129 3.12 18.40 12.57
C MET A 129 3.94 19.32 11.66
N GLY A 130 3.91 19.05 10.36
CA GLY A 130 4.50 19.90 9.33
C GLY A 130 3.64 21.12 9.02
N GLN A 131 4.12 21.94 8.08
CA GLN A 131 3.54 23.25 7.74
C GLN A 131 2.09 23.16 7.20
N ASP A 132 1.70 21.99 6.68
CA ASP A 132 0.37 21.72 6.11
C ASP A 132 -0.49 20.79 6.99
N SER A 133 -0.21 20.72 8.29
CA SER A 133 -0.86 19.76 9.20
C SER A 133 -0.66 18.28 8.81
N ILE A 134 0.37 18.01 8.00
CA ILE A 134 0.81 16.65 7.68
C ILE A 134 1.61 16.13 8.86
N CYS A 135 1.33 14.90 9.28
CA CYS A 135 2.10 14.28 10.34
C CYS A 135 3.48 13.84 9.82
N MET A 136 4.54 14.54 10.23
CA MET A 136 5.91 14.26 9.78
C MET A 136 6.58 13.17 10.61
N GLU A 137 6.21 13.08 11.89
CA GLU A 137 6.71 12.07 12.81
C GLU A 137 5.56 11.54 13.66
N TYR A 138 5.48 10.23 13.83
CA TYR A 138 4.46 9.61 14.67
C TYR A 138 5.01 8.40 15.42
N THR A 139 4.23 7.96 16.40
CA THR A 139 4.37 6.64 17.01
C THR A 139 3.18 5.79 16.66
N VAL A 140 3.43 4.51 16.38
CA VAL A 140 2.40 3.48 16.30
C VAL A 140 1.74 3.36 17.67
N GLY A 141 0.43 3.53 17.69
CA GLY A 141 -0.43 3.38 18.86
C GLY A 141 -1.07 2.00 18.91
N ASN A 142 -2.26 1.95 19.50
CA ASN A 142 -3.01 0.71 19.66
C ASN A 142 -3.52 0.17 18.32
N LYS A 143 -3.68 -1.16 18.25
CA LYS A 143 -4.35 -1.85 17.15
C LYS A 143 -5.74 -1.24 16.94
N TYR A 144 -6.02 -0.82 15.71
CA TYR A 144 -7.36 -0.42 15.28
C TYR A 144 -8.17 -1.66 14.88
N MET A 145 -7.63 -2.48 13.96
CA MET A 145 -8.27 -3.74 13.55
C MET A 145 -7.27 -4.71 12.91
N THR A 146 -7.66 -5.97 12.78
CA THR A 146 -6.97 -6.98 11.96
C THR A 146 -7.92 -7.56 10.94
N LEU A 147 -7.41 -7.71 9.72
CA LEU A 147 -8.10 -8.22 8.56
C LEU A 147 -7.32 -9.40 8.00
N THR A 148 -8.00 -10.52 7.72
CA THR A 148 -7.40 -11.69 7.08
C THR A 148 -7.93 -11.79 5.65
N LYS A 149 -7.02 -11.83 4.67
CA LYS A 149 -7.35 -11.93 3.25
C LYS A 149 -8.03 -13.27 2.97
N GLU A 150 -9.05 -13.25 2.13
CA GLU A 150 -9.77 -14.44 1.64
C GLU A 150 -9.07 -15.09 0.45
#